data_AF-A0A504JJF9-F1
#
_entry.id   AF-A0A504JJF9-F1
#
_cell.length_a   1.000
_cell.length_b   1.000
_cell.length_c   1.000
_cell.angle_alpha   90.00
_cell.angle_beta   90.00
_cell.angle_gamma   90.00
#
_symmetry.space_group_name_H-M   'P 1'
#
loop_
_entity.id
_entity.type
_entity.pdbx_description
1 polymer ?
#
loop_
_entity_poly.entity_id
_entity_poly.type
_entity_poly.pdbx_seq_one_letter_code
_entity_poly.pdbx_strand_id
1 'polypeptide(L)'
;MEKGEFVRMFFEDVFINDKSLDEISEKYRYKGSKIKSKDEANEMFKKHIEFLKSEKEHLLERRNGFKVETYENSSRNNLLPFEKNERKNIYVVSVADNIESYILMKESKIISLLYFRKGSDSNAYFIPYYAKSEY
;
A
#
# COMPACT_ATOMS: atom_id res chain seq x y z
N MET A 1 -6.98 13.80 -10.02
CA MET A 1 -6.52 13.28 -8.72
C MET A 1 -5.08 12.85 -8.88
N GLU A 2 -4.21 13.42 -8.06
CA GLU A 2 -2.81 13.03 -8.03
C GLU A 2 -2.66 11.63 -7.39
N LYS A 3 -1.69 10.82 -7.82
CA LYS A 3 -1.51 9.46 -7.27
C LYS A 3 -1.20 9.46 -5.77
N GLY A 4 -0.47 10.46 -5.28
CA GLY A 4 -0.21 10.62 -3.83
C GLY A 4 -1.49 10.91 -3.06
N GLU A 5 -2.37 11.76 -3.60
CA GLU A 5 -3.70 12.02 -3.04
C GLU A 5 -4.56 10.74 -3.01
N PHE A 6 -4.52 9.92 -4.07
CA PHE A 6 -5.23 8.65 -4.11
C PHE A 6 -4.79 7.69 -2.99
N VAL A 7 -3.48 7.57 -2.74
CA VAL A 7 -2.96 6.73 -1.64
C VAL A 7 -3.31 7.33 -0.29
N ARG A 8 -3.28 8.66 -0.13
CA ARG A 8 -3.73 9.33 1.10
C ARG A 8 -5.20 8.99 1.39
N MET A 9 -6.08 9.13 0.39
CA MET A 9 -7.50 8.79 0.52
C MET A 9 -7.72 7.32 0.86
N PHE A 10 -6.89 6.40 0.36
CA PHE A 10 -6.95 4.99 0.76
C PHE A 10 -6.76 4.82 2.27
N PHE A 11 -5.71 5.44 2.83
CA PHE A 11 -5.47 5.38 4.27
C PHE A 11 -6.55 6.09 5.08
N GLU A 12 -7.04 7.24 4.62
CA GLU A 12 -8.17 7.94 5.25
C GLU A 12 -9.44 7.08 5.23
N ASP A 13 -9.75 6.42 4.11
CA ASP A 13 -10.91 5.54 4.00
C ASP A 13 -10.79 4.28 4.88
N VAL A 14 -9.57 3.76 5.07
CA VAL A 14 -9.30 2.61 5.95
C VAL A 14 -9.39 2.99 7.43
N PHE A 15 -8.75 4.08 7.84
CA PHE A 15 -8.49 4.37 9.26
C PHE A 15 -9.34 5.49 9.87
N ILE A 16 -9.94 6.36 9.05
CA ILE A 16 -10.64 7.56 9.54
C ILE A 16 -12.11 7.52 9.15
N ASN A 17 -12.42 7.31 7.87
CA ASN A 17 -13.79 7.34 7.37
C ASN A 17 -14.54 6.01 7.58
N ASP A 18 -13.84 4.99 8.11
CA ASP A 18 -14.34 3.63 8.37
C ASP A 18 -15.22 3.06 7.25
N LYS A 19 -14.75 3.18 6.00
CA LYS A 19 -15.49 2.62 4.87
C LYS A 19 -15.51 1.10 4.92
N SER A 20 -16.56 0.53 4.35
CA SER A 20 -16.65 -0.93 4.25
C SER A 20 -15.50 -1.49 3.42
N LEU A 21 -15.06 -2.71 3.75
CA LEU A 21 -14.01 -3.41 3.02
C LEU A 21 -14.39 -3.64 1.54
N ASP A 22 -15.68 -3.73 1.23
CA ASP A 22 -16.19 -3.80 -0.14
C ASP A 22 -15.96 -2.51 -0.92
N GLU A 23 -16.30 -1.35 -0.34
CA GLU A 23 -16.05 -0.05 -0.97
C GLU A 23 -14.56 0.20 -1.15
N ILE A 24 -13.75 -0.11 -0.15
CA ILE A 24 -12.29 0.06 -0.21
C ILE A 24 -11.70 -0.84 -1.30
N SER A 25 -12.09 -2.11 -1.34
CA SER A 25 -11.59 -3.05 -2.36
C SER A 25 -12.00 -2.61 -3.77
N GLU A 26 -13.26 -2.28 -3.97
CA GLU A 26 -13.78 -1.87 -5.29
C GLU A 26 -13.13 -0.56 -5.78
N LYS A 27 -12.85 0.38 -4.87
CA LYS A 27 -12.25 1.66 -5.21
C LYS A 27 -10.75 1.57 -5.44
N TYR A 28 -10.00 0.89 -4.58
CA TYR A 28 -8.54 1.05 -4.53
C TYR A 28 -7.74 -0.06 -5.20
N ARG A 29 -8.27 -1.29 -5.24
CA ARG A 29 -7.56 -2.45 -5.78
C ARG A 29 -7.36 -2.35 -7.29
N TYR A 30 -6.21 -2.84 -7.77
CA TYR A 30 -5.93 -3.00 -9.20
C TYR A 30 -6.84 -4.04 -9.85
N LYS A 31 -7.35 -3.74 -11.05
CA LYS A 31 -8.35 -4.55 -11.78
C LYS A 31 -7.90 -5.04 -13.18
N GLY A 32 -6.63 -4.89 -13.54
CA GLY A 32 -6.15 -5.25 -14.88
C GLY A 32 -6.03 -6.76 -15.11
N SER A 33 -5.84 -7.18 -16.37
CA SER A 33 -5.92 -8.59 -16.82
C SER A 33 -5.02 -9.62 -16.10
N LYS A 34 -3.98 -9.15 -15.38
CA LYS A 34 -3.03 -9.96 -14.62
C LYS A 34 -3.44 -10.17 -13.15
N ILE A 35 -4.73 -10.12 -12.82
CA ILE A 35 -5.24 -10.45 -11.47
C ILE A 35 -5.94 -11.80 -11.44
N LYS A 36 -6.08 -12.35 -10.23
CA LYS A 36 -6.97 -13.48 -9.92
C LYS A 36 -8.44 -13.14 -10.22
N SER A 37 -9.36 -14.09 -10.02
CA SER A 37 -10.79 -13.80 -10.21
C SER A 37 -11.23 -12.59 -9.37
N LYS A 38 -12.29 -11.89 -9.76
CA LYS A 38 -12.75 -10.69 -9.04
C LYS A 38 -12.95 -10.99 -7.54
N ASP A 39 -13.61 -12.10 -7.23
CA ASP A 39 -13.98 -12.49 -5.87
C ASP A 39 -12.74 -12.88 -5.08
N GLU A 40 -11.86 -13.72 -5.65
CA GLU A 40 -10.61 -14.13 -5.00
C GLU A 40 -9.71 -12.91 -4.73
N ALA A 41 -9.54 -12.04 -5.72
CA ALA A 41 -8.74 -10.83 -5.56
C ALA A 41 -9.34 -9.85 -4.55
N ASN A 42 -10.67 -9.77 -4.47
CA ASN A 42 -11.36 -8.97 -3.47
C ASN A 42 -11.13 -9.52 -2.07
N GLU A 43 -11.38 -10.81 -1.83
CA GLU A 43 -11.17 -11.45 -0.54
C GLU A 43 -9.73 -11.30 -0.06
N MET A 44 -8.75 -11.54 -0.94
CA MET A 44 -7.35 -11.36 -0.60
C MET A 44 -7.04 -9.91 -0.25
N PHE A 45 -7.49 -8.92 -1.03
CA PHE A 45 -7.24 -7.51 -0.74
C PHE A 45 -7.87 -7.08 0.60
N LYS A 46 -9.09 -7.54 0.89
CA LYS A 46 -9.77 -7.29 2.17
C LYS A 46 -8.96 -7.83 3.35
N LYS A 47 -8.48 -9.08 3.28
CA LYS A 47 -7.62 -9.67 4.32
C LYS A 47 -6.36 -8.83 4.59
N HIS A 48 -5.77 -8.25 3.54
CA HIS A 48 -4.60 -7.39 3.70
C HIS A 48 -4.93 -6.03 4.33
N ILE A 49 -6.13 -5.49 4.09
CA ILE A 49 -6.60 -4.29 4.78
C ILE A 49 -6.83 -4.60 6.25
N GLU A 50 -7.46 -5.74 6.58
CA GLU A 50 -7.68 -6.17 7.96
C GLU A 50 -6.34 -6.35 8.70
N PHE A 51 -5.38 -7.02 8.06
CA PHE A 51 -4.02 -7.15 8.58
C PHE A 51 -3.38 -5.77 8.79
N LEU A 52 -3.49 -4.86 7.83
CA LEU A 52 -2.97 -3.50 7.95
C LEU A 52 -3.62 -2.73 9.11
N LYS A 53 -4.93 -2.89 9.34
CA LYS A 53 -5.65 -2.30 10.48
C LYS A 53 -5.12 -2.86 11.80
N SER A 54 -4.95 -4.18 11.89
CA SER A 54 -4.46 -4.87 13.09
C SER A 54 -3.02 -4.50 13.45
N GLU A 55 -2.10 -4.55 12.48
CA GLU A 55 -0.68 -4.23 12.71
C GLU A 55 -0.44 -2.75 13.01
N LYS A 56 -1.44 -1.91 12.70
CA LYS A 56 -1.34 -0.46 12.78
C LYS A 56 -2.55 0.11 13.51
N GLU A 57 -2.96 -0.53 14.59
CA GLU A 57 -4.09 -0.07 15.39
C GLU A 57 -3.86 1.37 15.90
N HIS A 58 -2.60 1.73 16.15
CA HIS A 58 -2.19 3.10 16.53
C HIS A 58 -2.55 4.16 15.48
N LEU A 59 -2.99 3.76 14.26
CA LEU A 59 -3.45 4.69 13.24
C LEU A 59 -4.92 5.07 13.37
N LEU A 60 -5.68 4.39 14.22
CA LEU A 60 -7.09 4.68 14.44
C LEU A 60 -7.27 5.90 15.35
N GLU A 61 -6.31 6.15 16.24
CA GLU A 61 -6.42 7.18 17.28
C GLU A 61 -5.74 8.51 16.91
N ARG A 62 -5.29 8.67 15.67
CA ARG A 62 -4.39 9.79 15.34
C ARG A 62 -5.09 11.13 15.20
N ARG A 63 -4.34 12.17 15.55
CA ARG A 63 -4.68 13.58 15.27
C ARG A 63 -3.94 14.15 14.05
N ASN A 64 -2.86 13.50 13.61
CA ASN A 64 -2.02 13.96 12.49
C ASN A 64 -2.40 13.26 11.19
N GLY A 65 -2.43 14.02 10.08
CA GLY A 65 -2.77 13.50 8.76
C GLY A 65 -1.69 12.62 8.14
N PHE A 66 -2.10 11.78 7.18
CA PHE A 66 -1.20 10.97 6.37
C PHE A 66 -0.43 11.84 5.37
N LYS A 67 0.91 11.81 5.45
CA LYS A 67 1.78 12.37 4.42
C LYS A 67 2.17 11.27 3.45
N VAL A 68 2.00 11.54 2.16
CA VAL A 68 2.31 10.60 1.08
C VAL A 68 3.26 11.26 0.09
N GLU A 69 4.34 10.56 -0.23
CA GLU A 69 5.35 10.98 -1.20
C GLU A 69 5.79 9.80 -2.06
N THR A 70 6.32 10.07 -3.25
CA THR A 70 6.95 9.00 -4.04
C THR A 70 8.26 8.58 -3.36
N TYR A 71 8.64 7.32 -3.53
CA TYR A 71 9.88 6.79 -2.96
C TYR A 71 11.10 7.62 -3.38
N GLU A 72 11.16 8.06 -4.64
CA GLU A 72 12.27 8.85 -5.18
C GLU A 72 12.41 10.24 -4.55
N ASN A 73 11.31 10.80 -4.04
CA ASN A 73 11.29 12.14 -3.43
C ASN A 73 11.45 12.10 -1.90
N SER A 74 11.34 10.91 -1.30
CA SER A 74 11.46 10.76 0.15
C SER A 74 12.90 10.93 0.60
N SER A 75 13.15 11.92 1.46
CA SER A 75 14.46 12.17 2.08
C SER A 75 14.62 11.51 3.47
N ARG A 76 13.71 10.60 3.82
CA ARG A 76 13.69 9.96 5.16
C ARG A 76 14.85 8.98 5.34
N ASN A 77 15.53 9.05 6.49
CA ASN A 77 16.75 8.29 6.80
C ASN A 77 16.55 6.76 6.93
N ASN A 78 15.30 6.29 6.96
CA ASN A 78 14.94 4.92 7.33
C ASN A 78 14.26 4.18 6.17
N LEU A 79 14.50 4.63 4.94
CA LEU A 79 13.90 4.03 3.76
C LEU A 79 14.39 2.60 3.57
N LEU A 80 13.45 1.69 3.37
CA LEU A 80 13.78 0.33 2.97
C LEU A 80 14.29 0.35 1.53
N PRO A 81 15.42 -0.31 1.24
CA PRO A 81 15.93 -0.36 -0.13
C PRO A 81 15.00 -1.20 -1.00
N PHE A 82 14.56 -0.67 -2.14
CA PHE A 82 13.85 -1.41 -3.19
C PHE A 82 14.68 -1.43 -4.49
N GLU A 83 14.40 -2.36 -5.40
CA GLU A 83 15.03 -2.34 -6.72
C GLU A 83 14.65 -1.09 -7.52
N LYS A 84 15.62 -0.52 -8.26
CA LYS A 84 15.46 0.77 -8.96
C LYS A 84 14.24 0.82 -9.86
N ASN A 85 13.92 -0.30 -10.51
CA ASN A 85 12.82 -0.40 -11.46
C ASN A 85 11.44 -0.27 -10.79
N GLU A 86 11.34 -0.65 -9.52
CA GLU A 86 10.10 -0.58 -8.73
C GLU A 86 9.90 0.78 -8.08
N ARG A 87 10.98 1.46 -7.66
CA ARG A 87 10.96 2.74 -6.90
C ARG A 87 9.99 3.79 -7.44
N LYS A 88 9.94 3.98 -8.76
CA LYS A 88 9.06 4.96 -9.42
C LYS A 88 7.55 4.75 -9.17
N ASN A 89 7.17 3.54 -8.77
CA ASN A 89 5.79 3.14 -8.53
C ASN A 89 5.49 2.95 -7.03
N ILE A 90 6.47 3.20 -6.16
CA ILE A 90 6.35 3.03 -4.72
C ILE A 90 6.01 4.38 -4.10
N TYR A 91 5.00 4.37 -3.24
CA TYR A 91 4.63 5.50 -2.40
C TYR A 91 5.00 5.22 -0.95
N VAL A 92 5.59 6.19 -0.30
CA VAL A 92 5.94 6.17 1.12
C VAL A 92 4.83 6.90 1.87
N VAL A 93 4.20 6.19 2.80
CA VAL A 93 3.17 6.73 3.68
C VAL A 93 3.77 6.94 5.04
N SER A 94 3.63 8.15 5.57
CA SER A 94 4.20 8.53 6.86
C SER A 94 3.22 9.31 7.71
N VAL A 95 3.39 9.20 9.03
CA VAL A 95 2.66 10.00 10.02
C VAL A 95 3.64 10.43 11.11
N ALA A 96 3.57 11.71 11.49
CA ALA A 96 4.49 12.29 12.48
C ALA A 96 5.96 11.94 12.20
N ASP A 97 6.31 11.99 10.91
CA ASP A 97 7.61 11.65 10.34
C ASP A 97 8.10 10.20 10.44
N ASN A 98 7.29 9.31 10.99
CA ASN A 98 7.53 7.87 10.96
C ASN A 98 6.97 7.26 9.67
N ILE A 99 7.75 6.42 9.01
CA ILE A 99 7.27 5.66 7.86
C ILE A 99 6.34 4.55 8.36
N GLU A 100 5.11 4.58 7.86
CA GLU A 100 4.07 3.64 8.23
C GLU A 100 3.94 2.54 7.20
N SER A 101 3.99 2.86 5.92
CA SER A 101 3.77 1.86 4.88
C SER A 101 4.46 2.24 3.58
N TYR A 102 4.71 1.22 2.77
CA TYR A 102 5.12 1.35 1.38
C TYR A 102 4.02 0.74 0.52
N ILE A 103 3.57 1.48 -0.49
CA ILE A 103 2.47 1.07 -1.35
C ILE A 103 2.96 0.96 -2.77
N LEU A 104 2.80 -0.22 -3.38
CA LEU A 104 3.10 -0.39 -4.80
C LEU A 104 1.85 -0.07 -5.62
N MET A 105 2.01 0.83 -6.57
CA MET A 105 0.94 1.24 -7.47
C MET A 105 1.17 0.80 -8.92
N LYS A 106 0.07 0.57 -9.62
CA LYS A 106 0.03 0.40 -11.08
C LYS A 106 -1.25 1.02 -11.62
N GLU A 107 -1.15 1.78 -12.73
CA GLU A 107 -2.33 2.37 -13.41
C GLU A 107 -3.30 3.11 -12.45
N SER A 108 -2.74 3.86 -11.50
CA SER A 108 -3.52 4.59 -10.48
C SER A 108 -4.36 3.70 -9.55
N LYS A 109 -3.93 2.46 -9.35
CA LYS A 109 -4.49 1.51 -8.38
C LYS A 109 -3.40 0.89 -7.54
N ILE A 110 -3.79 0.36 -6.39
CA ILE A 110 -2.90 -0.39 -5.50
C ILE A 110 -2.77 -1.80 -6.06
N ILE A 111 -1.54 -2.25 -6.28
CA ILE A 111 -1.22 -3.63 -6.71
C ILE A 111 -0.58 -4.44 -5.58
N SER A 112 0.00 -3.79 -4.57
CA SER A 112 0.37 -4.45 -3.33
C SER A 112 0.45 -3.51 -2.14
N LEU A 113 0.06 -4.04 -0.97
CA LEU A 113 0.16 -3.44 0.36
C LEU A 113 1.25 -4.12 1.21
N LEU A 114 1.76 -5.27 0.77
CA LEU A 114 2.70 -6.09 1.51
C LEU A 114 4.01 -6.22 0.75
N TYR A 115 5.08 -6.18 1.52
CA TYR A 115 6.42 -6.49 1.06
C TYR A 115 7.12 -7.36 2.10
N PHE A 116 8.20 -8.02 1.69
CA PHE A 116 9.09 -8.74 2.58
C PHE A 116 10.54 -8.31 2.35
N ARG A 117 11.38 -8.50 3.36
CA ARG A 117 12.85 -8.34 3.25
C ARG A 117 13.49 -9.72 3.24
N LYS A 118 14.49 -9.93 2.39
CA LYS A 118 15.21 -11.19 2.24
C LYS A 118 16.54 -11.21 3.03
N GLY A 119 16.49 -11.25 4.36
CA GLY A 119 17.69 -11.21 5.21
C GLY A 119 18.13 -9.79 5.60
N SER A 120 19.25 -9.66 6.32
CA SER A 120 19.61 -8.46 7.11
C SER A 120 19.78 -7.17 6.29
N ASP A 121 20.38 -7.25 5.09
CA ASP A 121 20.74 -6.07 4.28
C ASP A 121 20.13 -6.07 2.86
N SER A 122 19.19 -6.97 2.60
CA SER A 122 18.58 -7.14 1.28
C SER A 122 17.49 -6.11 0.95
N ASN A 123 17.25 -5.95 -0.36
CA ASN A 123 16.10 -5.20 -0.87
C ASN A 123 14.78 -5.77 -0.36
N ALA A 124 13.84 -4.88 -0.10
CA ALA A 124 12.43 -5.20 0.06
C ALA A 124 11.80 -5.49 -1.31
N TYR A 125 10.87 -6.44 -1.32
CA TYR A 125 10.14 -6.85 -2.52
C TYR A 125 8.66 -6.91 -2.21
N PHE A 126 7.83 -6.35 -3.09
CA PHE A 126 6.39 -6.44 -2.94
C PHE A 126 5.89 -7.83 -3.29
N ILE A 127 4.85 -8.27 -2.58
CA ILE A 127 4.14 -9.51 -2.88
C ILE A 127 2.74 -9.16 -3.36
N PRO A 128 2.47 -9.19 -4.67
CA PRO A 128 1.15 -8.86 -5.20
C PRO A 128 0.25 -10.10 -5.15
N TYR A 129 -0.17 -10.51 -3.96
CA TYR A 129 -0.87 -11.79 -3.73
C TYR A 129 -2.18 -11.96 -4.51
N TYR A 130 -2.83 -10.86 -4.92
CA TYR A 130 -4.04 -10.88 -5.76
C TYR A 130 -3.75 -10.68 -7.26
N ALA A 131 -2.48 -10.45 -7.63
CA ALA A 131 -2.00 -10.53 -9.00
C ALA A 131 -1.58 -11.98 -9.31
N LYS A 132 -1.72 -12.39 -10.57
CA LYS A 132 -1.16 -13.66 -11.05
C LYS A 132 0.36 -13.52 -11.02
N SER A 133 1.05 -14.44 -10.36
CA SER A 133 2.50 -14.56 -10.44
C SER A 133 2.90 -14.85 -11.90
N GLU A 134 3.86 -14.10 -12.42
CA GLU A 134 4.59 -14.51 -13.62
C GLU A 134 5.63 -15.53 -13.15
N TYR A 135 5.34 -16.82 -13.35
CA TYR A 135 6.36 -17.86 -13.32
C TYR A 135 7.01 -17.94 -14.70
#